data_AF-A0A522NA78-F1
#
_entry.id   AF-A0A522NA78-F1
#
_cell.length_a   1.000
_cell.length_b   1.000
_cell.length_c   1.000
_cell.angle_alpha   90.00
_cell.angle_beta   90.00
_cell.angle_gamma   90.00
#
_symmetry.space_group_name_H-M   'P 1'
#
loop_
_entity.id
_entity.type
_entity.pdbx_description
1 polymer ?
#
loop_
_entity_poly.entity_id
_entity_poly.type
_entity_poly.pdbx_seq_one_letter_code
_entity_poly.pdbx_strand_id
1 'polypeptide(L)'
;MIYWAAVGFLCLGLVNLDFRHHWWRGQGFRLAIGAPLVAAYVYLAMPPLVFPQSLPLLLLTFAPNAFYSTLLAVRTWVVARRIVSIHREPVLPYFSIAVILVLILGVMQIAPVVDAGGLRDLTHAQASTALPKPIEPSLLRVVPEEAATFEGEKVVGQLGAYYTVGTYTVQKAAGKLVWVAPLEFRDIIKWLTRRASPGVVVVSAQSPDQGAELLRDQPMTYIPSAFLNDNLMRHVYFRYGNRVLLETTVQLDDQRKAWYICTLGRPTVGDGGMVVTGAVIVDPVSGAMQYYARERFSALPRWVTRVVPPDLALAYNTWFGLYVHGWWNAHLGERDVHLPARPEVFGILRSGDEFAWFVDHTSPASTDASMTGFTYMNAVSGAMTYYTSVGGYFSSTAAENAVASNGL
;
A
#
# COMPACT_ATOMS: atom_id res chain seq x y z
N MET A 1 -12.04 -9.58 15.36
CA MET A 1 -13.25 -8.72 15.40
C MET A 1 -13.52 -8.06 14.04
N ILE A 2 -12.50 -7.57 13.32
CA ILE A 2 -12.71 -6.87 12.04
C ILE A 2 -13.34 -7.74 10.96
N TYR A 3 -12.97 -9.02 10.88
CA TYR A 3 -13.59 -9.97 9.94
C TYR A 3 -15.13 -9.93 10.02
N TRP A 4 -15.70 -10.12 11.20
CA TRP A 4 -17.17 -10.11 11.38
C TRP A 4 -17.78 -8.72 11.16
N ALA A 5 -17.05 -7.65 11.47
CA ALA A 5 -17.49 -6.30 11.14
C ALA A 5 -17.57 -6.08 9.61
N ALA A 6 -16.62 -6.62 8.84
CA ALA A 6 -16.63 -6.61 7.38
C ALA A 6 -17.84 -7.36 6.84
N VAL A 7 -18.08 -8.58 7.33
CA VAL A 7 -19.22 -9.41 6.92
C VAL A 7 -20.52 -8.68 7.21
N GLY A 8 -20.66 -8.12 8.42
CA GLY A 8 -21.84 -7.35 8.82
C GLY A 8 -22.06 -6.13 7.92
N PHE A 9 -21.02 -5.35 7.65
CA PHE A 9 -21.08 -4.18 6.79
C PHE A 9 -21.53 -4.54 5.36
N LEU A 10 -20.92 -5.55 4.75
CA LEU A 10 -21.30 -5.98 3.40
C LEU A 10 -22.69 -6.63 3.34
N CYS A 11 -23.14 -7.26 4.43
CA CYS A 11 -24.50 -7.77 4.54
C CYS A 11 -25.57 -6.67 4.54
N LEU A 12 -25.21 -5.39 4.79
CA LEU A 12 -26.16 -4.28 4.66
C LEU A 12 -26.72 -4.16 3.23
N GLY A 13 -25.92 -4.46 2.20
CA GLY A 13 -26.40 -4.47 0.81
C GLY A 13 -27.36 -5.63 0.49
N LEU A 14 -27.45 -6.65 1.34
CA LEU A 14 -28.41 -7.75 1.22
C LEU A 14 -29.79 -7.43 1.81
N VAL A 15 -29.94 -6.29 2.48
CA VAL A 15 -31.20 -5.88 3.10
C VAL A 15 -32.26 -5.68 2.01
N ASN A 16 -33.39 -6.35 2.18
CA ASN A 16 -34.57 -6.18 1.37
C ASN A 16 -35.22 -4.84 1.74
N LEU A 17 -35.60 -4.05 0.74
CA LEU A 17 -36.16 -2.72 0.93
C LEU A 17 -37.70 -2.72 0.87
N ASP A 18 -38.30 -3.88 0.62
CA ASP A 18 -39.75 -4.05 0.58
C ASP A 18 -40.31 -4.44 1.97
N PHE A 19 -40.40 -3.48 2.90
CA PHE A 19 -40.78 -3.65 4.33
C PHE A 19 -42.24 -4.13 4.60
N ARG A 20 -42.79 -5.04 3.79
CA ARG A 20 -44.16 -5.59 3.92
C ARG A 20 -44.27 -6.65 5.01
N HIS A 21 -45.50 -7.08 5.33
CA HIS A 21 -45.81 -8.04 6.39
C HIS A 21 -45.09 -9.42 6.26
N HIS A 22 -44.64 -9.81 5.07
CA HIS A 22 -43.86 -11.05 4.83
C HIS A 22 -42.36 -10.81 4.58
N TRP A 23 -41.86 -9.60 4.84
CA TRP A 23 -40.48 -9.18 4.62
C TRP A 23 -39.47 -10.14 5.25
N TRP A 24 -39.73 -10.59 6.47
CA TRP A 24 -38.84 -11.48 7.23
C TRP A 24 -38.51 -12.80 6.52
N ARG A 25 -39.46 -13.37 5.75
CA ARG A 25 -39.22 -14.63 5.02
C ARG A 25 -38.27 -14.41 3.84
N GLY A 26 -38.49 -13.34 3.07
CA GLY A 26 -37.61 -12.97 1.96
C GLY A 26 -36.23 -12.52 2.45
N GLN A 27 -36.18 -11.75 3.54
CA GLN A 27 -34.94 -11.29 4.16
C GLN A 27 -34.11 -12.45 4.72
N GLY A 28 -34.76 -13.41 5.39
CA GLY A 28 -34.10 -14.59 5.93
C GLY A 28 -33.41 -15.42 4.83
N PHE A 29 -34.08 -15.63 3.70
CA PHE A 29 -33.51 -16.34 2.56
C PHE A 29 -32.29 -15.62 1.96
N ARG A 30 -32.38 -14.30 1.78
CA ARG A 30 -31.26 -13.48 1.26
C ARG A 30 -30.04 -13.55 2.17
N LEU A 31 -30.23 -13.47 3.48
CA LEU A 31 -29.13 -13.57 4.44
C LEU A 31 -28.57 -15.00 4.53
N ALA A 32 -29.43 -16.03 4.47
CA ALA A 32 -28.98 -17.43 4.54
C ALA A 32 -28.03 -17.81 3.40
N ILE A 33 -28.24 -17.27 2.19
CA ILE A 33 -27.36 -17.49 1.04
C ILE A 33 -26.24 -16.46 0.97
N GLY A 34 -26.57 -15.18 1.15
CA GLY A 34 -25.64 -14.08 0.93
C GLY A 34 -24.59 -13.97 2.03
N ALA A 35 -24.93 -14.17 3.30
CA ALA A 35 -23.97 -14.01 4.39
C ALA A 35 -22.80 -15.01 4.31
N PRO A 36 -22.99 -16.31 4.01
CA PRO A 36 -21.87 -17.24 3.76
C PRO A 36 -20.98 -16.83 2.58
N LEU A 37 -21.56 -16.35 1.48
CA LEU A 37 -20.80 -15.89 0.31
C LEU A 37 -19.97 -14.64 0.64
N VAL A 38 -20.57 -13.69 1.35
CA VAL A 38 -19.88 -12.50 1.85
C VAL A 38 -18.76 -12.88 2.82
N ALA A 39 -19.02 -13.81 3.74
CA ALA A 39 -18.02 -14.32 4.67
C ALA A 39 -16.82 -14.95 3.96
N ALA A 40 -17.08 -15.74 2.91
CA ALA A 40 -16.04 -16.31 2.07
C ALA A 40 -15.27 -15.22 1.31
N TYR A 41 -15.97 -14.25 0.72
CA TYR A 41 -15.35 -13.11 0.02
C TYR A 41 -14.43 -12.31 0.94
N VAL A 42 -14.90 -11.92 2.13
CA VAL A 42 -14.09 -11.17 3.11
C VAL A 42 -12.83 -11.96 3.51
N TYR A 43 -12.96 -13.27 3.71
CA TYR A 43 -11.86 -14.13 4.12
C TYR A 43 -10.77 -14.23 3.03
N LEU A 44 -11.18 -14.31 1.77
CA LEU A 44 -10.28 -14.52 0.63
C LEU A 44 -9.71 -13.19 0.10
N ALA A 45 -10.55 -12.19 -0.11
CA ALA A 45 -10.19 -10.92 -0.75
C ALA A 45 -9.64 -9.88 0.22
N MET A 46 -9.91 -10.01 1.53
CA MET A 46 -9.44 -9.08 2.57
C MET A 46 -9.70 -7.60 2.21
N PRO A 47 -10.93 -7.23 1.84
CA PRO A 47 -11.20 -5.90 1.30
C PRO A 47 -11.00 -4.81 2.38
N PRO A 48 -10.34 -3.69 2.07
CA PRO A 48 -10.08 -2.65 3.05
C PRO A 48 -11.40 -1.98 3.49
N LEU A 49 -11.72 -2.04 4.78
CA LEU A 49 -12.91 -1.41 5.35
C LEU A 49 -12.63 0.04 5.75
N VAL A 50 -12.16 0.82 4.79
CA VAL A 50 -11.78 2.22 5.00
C VAL A 50 -12.71 3.10 4.21
N PHE A 51 -13.26 4.15 4.82
CA PHE A 51 -14.03 5.13 4.08
C PHE A 51 -13.10 6.06 3.28
N PRO A 52 -13.39 6.40 2.02
CA PRO A 52 -14.59 6.04 1.25
C PRO A 52 -14.49 4.72 0.45
N GLN A 53 -13.31 4.10 0.34
CA GLN A 53 -13.04 2.87 -0.42
C GLN A 53 -13.94 1.66 -0.06
N SER A 54 -14.56 1.66 1.11
CA SER A 54 -15.51 0.64 1.56
C SER A 54 -16.90 0.77 0.91
N LEU A 55 -17.28 1.96 0.42
CA LEU A 55 -18.58 2.18 -0.24
C LEU A 55 -18.77 1.36 -1.53
N PRO A 56 -17.80 1.31 -2.46
CA PRO A 56 -17.90 0.41 -3.62
C PRO A 56 -18.17 -1.04 -3.25
N LEU A 57 -17.66 -1.50 -2.10
CA LEU A 57 -17.86 -2.90 -1.66
C LEU A 57 -19.32 -3.21 -1.38
N LEU A 58 -20.14 -2.22 -0.97
CA LEU A 58 -21.58 -2.42 -0.79
C LEU A 58 -22.28 -2.75 -2.11
N LEU A 59 -21.75 -2.29 -3.25
CA LEU A 59 -22.32 -2.65 -4.56
C LEU A 59 -22.20 -4.14 -4.86
N LEU A 60 -21.19 -4.84 -4.30
CA LEU A 60 -21.00 -6.28 -4.49
C LEU A 60 -22.23 -7.08 -4.03
N THR A 61 -22.87 -6.64 -2.95
CA THR A 61 -24.07 -7.29 -2.39
C THR A 61 -25.35 -6.59 -2.81
N PHE A 62 -25.33 -5.26 -2.92
CA PHE A 62 -26.49 -4.46 -3.30
C PHE A 62 -26.90 -4.68 -4.75
N ALA A 63 -25.98 -4.71 -5.72
CA ALA A 63 -26.34 -4.85 -7.13
C ALA A 63 -27.02 -6.19 -7.45
N PRO A 64 -26.49 -7.36 -7.01
CA PRO A 64 -27.20 -8.64 -7.17
C PRO A 64 -28.56 -8.66 -6.45
N ASN A 65 -28.65 -8.08 -5.26
CA ASN A 65 -29.89 -8.00 -4.49
C ASN A 65 -30.95 -7.12 -5.20
N ALA A 66 -30.54 -5.97 -5.73
CA ALA A 66 -31.38 -5.07 -6.50
C ALA A 66 -31.85 -5.73 -7.81
N PHE A 67 -30.94 -6.42 -8.51
CA PHE A 67 -31.27 -7.16 -9.72
C PHE A 67 -32.30 -8.27 -9.45
N TYR A 68 -32.07 -9.11 -8.43
CA TYR A 68 -32.99 -10.15 -8.00
C TYR A 68 -34.36 -9.58 -7.62
N SER A 69 -34.39 -8.51 -6.84
CA SER A 69 -35.64 -7.85 -6.43
C SER A 69 -36.39 -7.24 -7.63
N THR A 70 -35.66 -6.68 -8.60
CA THR A 70 -36.26 -6.16 -9.83
C THR A 70 -36.87 -7.27 -10.68
N LEU A 71 -36.22 -8.44 -10.78
CA LEU A 71 -36.78 -9.60 -11.49
C LEU A 71 -38.07 -10.12 -10.83
N LEU A 72 -38.11 -10.18 -9.49
CA LEU A 72 -39.32 -10.54 -8.76
C LEU A 72 -40.44 -9.52 -8.99
N ALA A 73 -40.11 -8.22 -8.99
CA ALA A 73 -41.07 -7.16 -9.29
C ALA A 73 -41.64 -7.27 -10.72
N VAL A 74 -40.78 -7.52 -11.72
CA VAL A 74 -41.23 -7.74 -13.10
C VAL A 74 -42.13 -8.97 -13.19
N ARG A 75 -41.75 -10.08 -12.54
CA ARG A 75 -42.57 -11.30 -12.48
C ARG A 75 -43.93 -11.02 -11.85
N THR A 76 -43.97 -10.39 -10.68
CA THR A 76 -45.23 -10.07 -9.99
C THR A 76 -46.09 -9.13 -10.80
N TRP A 77 -45.49 -8.18 -11.55
CA TRP A 77 -46.21 -7.30 -12.45
C TRP A 77 -46.87 -8.04 -13.62
N VAL A 78 -46.17 -9.00 -14.25
CA VAL A 78 -46.72 -9.84 -15.32
C VAL A 78 -47.88 -10.70 -14.80
N VAL A 79 -47.77 -11.28 -13.60
CA VAL A 79 -48.83 -12.10 -13.02
C VAL A 79 -50.01 -11.24 -12.55
N ALA A 80 -49.76 -10.05 -11.99
CA ALA A 80 -50.80 -9.11 -11.57
C ALA A 80 -51.66 -8.60 -12.74
N ARG A 81 -51.14 -8.61 -13.99
CA ARG A 81 -51.96 -8.35 -15.19
C ARG A 81 -53.06 -9.41 -15.39
N ARG A 82 -52.89 -10.61 -14.86
CA ARG A 82 -53.85 -11.72 -14.95
C ARG A 82 -54.69 -11.91 -13.68
N ILE A 83 -54.24 -11.38 -12.53
CA ILE A 83 -54.87 -11.60 -11.21
C ILE A 83 -54.91 -10.27 -10.44
N VAL A 84 -56.11 -9.77 -10.14
CA VAL A 84 -56.37 -8.44 -9.54
C VAL A 84 -55.83 -8.28 -8.10
N SER A 85 -55.62 -9.37 -7.37
CA SER A 85 -55.23 -9.33 -5.94
C SER A 85 -53.73 -9.22 -5.66
N ILE A 86 -52.87 -9.24 -6.69
CA ILE A 86 -51.41 -9.23 -6.51
C ILE A 86 -50.89 -7.79 -6.41
N HIS A 87 -50.28 -7.47 -5.28
CA HIS A 87 -49.66 -6.18 -5.03
C HIS A 87 -48.28 -6.10 -5.69
N ARG A 88 -48.06 -5.11 -6.56
CA ARG A 88 -46.79 -4.87 -7.27
C ARG A 88 -45.65 -4.61 -6.29
N GLU A 89 -44.49 -5.21 -6.49
CA GLU A 89 -43.30 -4.90 -5.66
C GLU A 89 -42.73 -3.51 -5.98
N PRO A 90 -42.22 -2.75 -5.00
CA PRO A 90 -41.72 -1.40 -5.22
C PRO A 90 -40.27 -1.45 -5.72
N VAL A 91 -40.05 -1.11 -7.00
CA VAL A 91 -38.70 -1.04 -7.62
C VAL A 91 -38.00 0.30 -7.38
N LEU A 92 -38.76 1.36 -7.10
CA LEU A 92 -38.25 2.72 -6.90
C LEU A 92 -37.12 2.83 -5.84
N PRO A 93 -37.21 2.24 -4.63
CA PRO A 93 -36.17 2.41 -3.61
C PRO A 93 -34.81 1.82 -4.03
N TYR A 94 -34.81 0.72 -4.79
CA TYR A 94 -33.59 0.12 -5.32
C TYR A 94 -32.91 1.03 -6.34
N PHE A 95 -33.69 1.62 -7.24
CA PHE A 95 -33.16 2.57 -8.21
C PHE A 95 -32.61 3.83 -7.53
N SER A 96 -33.33 4.39 -6.56
CA SER A 96 -32.90 5.58 -5.82
C SER A 96 -31.57 5.37 -5.10
N ILE A 97 -31.39 4.24 -4.39
CA ILE A 97 -30.13 3.94 -3.69
C ILE A 97 -29.00 3.68 -4.70
N ALA A 98 -29.27 3.00 -5.81
CA ALA A 98 -28.27 2.80 -6.86
C ALA A 98 -27.76 4.15 -7.39
N VAL A 99 -28.67 5.08 -7.69
CA VAL A 99 -28.32 6.42 -8.16
C VAL A 99 -27.52 7.18 -7.10
N ILE A 100 -27.94 7.15 -5.84
CA ILE A 100 -27.22 7.80 -4.73
C ILE A 100 -25.79 7.23 -4.59
N LEU A 101 -25.63 5.91 -4.64
CA LEU A 101 -24.32 5.27 -4.56
C LEU A 101 -23.43 5.67 -5.74
N VAL A 102 -23.95 5.64 -6.97
CA VAL A 102 -23.21 6.07 -8.16
C VAL A 102 -22.80 7.54 -8.07
N LEU A 103 -23.68 8.42 -7.58
CA LEU A 103 -23.35 9.83 -7.38
C LEU A 103 -22.26 10.00 -6.33
N ILE A 104 -22.36 9.33 -5.18
CA ILE A 104 -21.32 9.40 -4.13
C ILE A 104 -19.98 8.91 -4.66
N LEU A 105 -19.96 7.76 -5.35
CA LEU A 105 -18.74 7.21 -5.94
C LEU A 105 -18.15 8.15 -7.00
N GLY A 106 -18.99 8.75 -7.85
CA GLY A 106 -18.57 9.76 -8.81
C GLY A 106 -17.88 10.94 -8.13
N VAL A 107 -18.45 11.47 -7.04
CA VAL A 107 -17.84 12.56 -6.27
C VAL A 107 -16.51 12.12 -5.66
N MET A 108 -16.40 10.91 -5.11
CA MET A 108 -15.16 10.42 -4.49
C MET A 108 -14.01 10.26 -5.50
N GLN A 109 -14.32 9.89 -6.75
CA GLN A 109 -13.34 9.74 -7.83
C GLN A 109 -12.90 11.09 -8.41
N ILE A 110 -13.76 12.10 -8.38
CA ILE A 110 -13.43 13.46 -8.84
C ILE A 110 -12.72 14.27 -7.73
N ALA A 111 -12.91 13.92 -6.45
CA ALA A 111 -12.32 14.66 -5.33
C ALA A 111 -10.80 14.89 -5.41
N PRO A 112 -9.94 13.89 -5.74
CA PRO A 112 -8.49 14.12 -5.94
C PRO A 112 -8.16 15.15 -7.01
N VAL A 113 -9.01 15.25 -8.05
CA VAL A 113 -8.84 16.20 -9.15
C VAL A 113 -9.19 17.61 -8.68
N VAL A 114 -10.26 17.75 -7.89
CA VAL A 114 -10.72 19.04 -7.36
C VAL A 114 -9.78 19.57 -6.28
N ASP A 115 -9.27 18.70 -5.41
CA ASP A 115 -8.41 19.06 -4.28
C ASP A 115 -6.93 18.72 -4.52
N ALA A 116 -6.43 19.17 -5.67
CA ALA A 116 -5.00 19.09 -6.02
C ALA A 116 -4.10 19.80 -4.99
N GLY A 117 -4.57 20.90 -4.41
CA GLY A 117 -3.85 21.62 -3.35
C GLY A 117 -3.71 20.78 -2.09
N GLY A 118 -4.80 20.12 -1.66
CA GLY A 118 -4.77 19.17 -0.55
C GLY A 118 -3.74 18.05 -0.78
N LEU A 119 -3.69 17.46 -1.98
CA LEU A 119 -2.71 16.41 -2.30
C LEU A 119 -1.25 16.87 -2.15
N ARG A 120 -0.94 18.11 -2.56
CA ARG A 120 0.39 18.71 -2.35
C ARG A 120 0.69 18.91 -0.86
N ASP A 121 -0.27 19.45 -0.12
CA ASP A 121 -0.07 19.83 1.29
C ASP A 121 0.06 18.60 2.21
N LEU A 122 -0.50 17.45 1.84
CA LEU A 122 -0.31 16.16 2.55
C LEU A 122 1.16 15.73 2.68
N THR A 123 2.00 16.18 1.75
CA THR A 123 3.41 15.80 1.72
C THR A 123 4.20 16.43 2.86
N HIS A 124 3.69 17.54 3.43
CA HIS A 124 4.37 18.37 4.43
C HIS A 124 5.82 18.71 4.07
N ALA A 125 6.11 18.79 2.76
CA ALA A 125 7.44 19.03 2.25
C ALA A 125 7.93 20.43 2.62
N GLN A 126 9.17 20.53 3.05
CA GLN A 126 9.82 21.81 3.30
C GLN A 126 10.82 22.10 2.19
N ALA A 127 10.68 23.25 1.52
CA ALA A 127 11.65 23.72 0.55
C ALA A 127 12.85 24.35 1.28
N SER A 128 14.06 24.03 0.82
CA SER A 128 15.31 24.58 1.34
C SER A 128 16.25 24.95 0.20
N THR A 129 16.90 26.10 0.32
CA THR A 129 17.99 26.54 -0.56
C THR A 129 19.38 26.27 0.04
N ALA A 130 19.43 25.68 1.24
CA ALA A 130 20.68 25.31 1.87
C ALA A 130 21.30 24.08 1.21
N LEU A 131 22.63 23.97 1.24
CA LEU A 131 23.31 22.73 0.85
C LEU A 131 22.96 21.62 1.85
N PRO A 132 22.60 20.41 1.39
CA PRO A 132 22.42 19.28 2.29
C PRO A 132 23.73 18.92 2.98
N LYS A 133 23.64 18.24 4.12
CA LYS A 133 24.81 17.62 4.73
C LYS A 133 25.42 16.59 3.76
N PRO A 134 26.75 16.57 3.57
CA PRO A 134 27.41 15.56 2.75
C PRO A 134 27.08 14.14 3.22
N ILE A 135 26.95 13.22 2.27
CA ILE A 135 26.79 11.79 2.53
C ILE A 135 28.17 11.13 2.39
N GLU A 136 28.51 10.24 3.31
CA GLU A 136 29.77 9.48 3.23
C GLU A 136 29.72 8.50 2.03
N PRO A 137 30.75 8.46 1.16
CA PRO A 137 30.74 7.60 -0.03
C PRO A 137 30.56 6.11 0.26
N SER A 138 31.02 5.62 1.41
CA SER A 138 30.84 4.22 1.83
C SER A 138 29.39 3.85 2.16
N LEU A 139 28.53 4.84 2.38
CA LEU A 139 27.12 4.64 2.69
C LEU A 139 26.24 4.61 1.44
N LEU A 140 26.84 4.81 0.26
CA LEU A 140 26.13 4.84 -1.01
C LEU A 140 25.69 3.44 -1.44
N ARG A 141 24.52 3.39 -2.07
CA ARG A 141 23.98 2.16 -2.66
C ARG A 141 24.61 1.98 -4.04
N VAL A 142 25.44 0.95 -4.18
CA VAL A 142 26.15 0.64 -5.44
C VAL A 142 25.56 -0.59 -6.12
N VAL A 143 24.91 -1.48 -5.36
CA VAL A 143 24.34 -2.72 -5.89
C VAL A 143 22.86 -2.51 -6.22
N PRO A 144 22.46 -2.59 -7.50
CA PRO A 144 21.05 -2.51 -7.89
C PRO A 144 20.29 -3.76 -7.46
N GLU A 145 18.95 -3.68 -7.44
CA GLU A 145 18.10 -4.77 -6.97
C GLU A 145 18.23 -6.03 -7.83
N GLU A 146 18.41 -5.87 -9.14
CA GLU A 146 18.57 -6.95 -10.10
C GLU A 146 19.85 -7.77 -9.82
N ALA A 147 20.94 -7.08 -9.48
CA ALA A 147 22.19 -7.72 -9.09
C ALA A 147 22.03 -8.47 -7.76
N ALA A 148 21.35 -7.88 -6.78
CA ALA A 148 21.05 -8.55 -5.52
C ALA A 148 20.15 -9.79 -5.72
N THR A 149 19.19 -9.70 -6.63
CA THR A 149 18.32 -10.82 -7.00
C THR A 149 19.12 -11.98 -7.58
N PHE A 150 20.00 -11.69 -8.53
CA PHE A 150 20.86 -12.70 -9.15
C PHE A 150 21.78 -13.38 -8.13
N GLU A 151 22.42 -12.63 -7.23
CA GLU A 151 23.25 -13.22 -6.17
C GLU A 151 22.44 -14.07 -5.19
N GLY A 152 21.24 -13.64 -4.84
CA GLY A 152 20.35 -14.39 -3.97
C GLY A 152 19.88 -15.72 -4.56
N GLU A 153 19.51 -15.73 -5.84
CA GLU A 153 19.05 -16.93 -6.54
C GLU A 153 20.11 -18.04 -6.54
N LYS A 154 21.40 -17.68 -6.64
CA LYS A 154 22.52 -18.66 -6.55
C LYS A 154 22.51 -19.42 -5.22
N VAL A 155 22.22 -18.72 -4.12
CA VAL A 155 22.21 -19.32 -2.78
C VAL A 155 20.93 -20.11 -2.52
N VAL A 156 19.79 -19.66 -3.07
CA VAL A 156 18.52 -20.39 -2.96
C VAL A 156 18.47 -21.65 -3.83
N GLY A 157 19.19 -21.70 -4.95
CA GLY A 157 19.36 -22.92 -5.74
C GLY A 157 19.83 -24.13 -4.90
N GLN A 158 20.53 -23.89 -3.78
CA GLN A 158 21.02 -24.92 -2.87
C GLN A 158 19.97 -25.41 -1.85
N LEU A 159 18.84 -24.71 -1.68
CA LEU A 159 17.76 -25.04 -0.74
C LEU A 159 16.73 -26.06 -1.29
N GLY A 160 16.88 -26.45 -2.56
CA GLY A 160 15.97 -27.37 -3.24
C GLY A 160 14.65 -26.73 -3.66
N ALA A 161 13.75 -27.55 -4.19
CA ALA A 161 12.56 -27.10 -4.92
C ALA A 161 11.37 -26.60 -4.05
N TYR A 162 11.59 -26.32 -2.77
CA TYR A 162 10.52 -25.94 -1.83
C TYR A 162 10.29 -24.43 -1.75
N TYR A 163 11.38 -23.66 -1.89
CA TYR A 163 11.38 -22.22 -1.66
C TYR A 163 11.79 -21.44 -2.91
N THR A 164 11.45 -20.16 -2.91
CA THR A 164 11.92 -19.15 -3.84
C THR A 164 12.34 -17.90 -3.05
N VAL A 165 13.17 -17.05 -3.64
CA VAL A 165 13.44 -15.73 -3.09
C VAL A 165 12.19 -14.87 -3.31
N GLY A 166 11.71 -14.19 -2.27
CA GLY A 166 10.66 -13.19 -2.37
C GLY A 166 11.19 -11.84 -2.89
N THR A 167 10.40 -10.79 -2.75
CA THR A 167 10.81 -9.44 -3.16
C THR A 167 11.91 -8.89 -2.24
N TYR A 168 12.93 -8.30 -2.84
CA TYR A 168 13.99 -7.63 -2.10
C TYR A 168 13.54 -6.28 -1.59
N THR A 169 13.96 -5.96 -0.37
CA THR A 169 13.73 -4.65 0.22
C THR A 169 15.06 -4.07 0.68
N VAL A 170 15.35 -2.85 0.24
CA VAL A 170 16.50 -2.09 0.74
C VAL A 170 16.17 -1.49 2.10
N GLN A 171 17.11 -1.61 3.03
CA GLN A 171 17.01 -1.12 4.38
C GLN A 171 18.39 -0.91 5.00
N LYS A 172 18.42 -0.28 6.17
CA LYS A 172 19.62 -0.26 7.01
C LYS A 172 19.56 -1.43 8.01
N ALA A 173 20.62 -2.23 8.07
CA ALA A 173 20.84 -3.22 9.11
C ALA A 173 22.29 -3.15 9.59
N ALA A 174 22.52 -3.14 10.91
CA ALA A 174 23.85 -3.05 11.52
C ALA A 174 24.74 -1.92 10.93
N GLY A 175 24.15 -0.75 10.64
CA GLY A 175 24.87 0.42 10.10
C GLY A 175 25.21 0.36 8.61
N LYS A 176 24.78 -0.68 7.89
CA LYS A 176 25.02 -0.84 6.45
C LYS A 176 23.71 -0.91 5.67
N LEU A 177 23.74 -0.48 4.40
CA LEU A 177 22.64 -0.73 3.49
C LEU A 177 22.69 -2.17 2.99
N VAL A 178 21.58 -2.87 3.15
CA VAL A 178 21.42 -4.26 2.72
C VAL A 178 20.10 -4.44 2.00
N TRP A 179 20.10 -5.37 1.06
CA TRP A 179 18.91 -5.93 0.44
C TRP A 179 18.50 -7.18 1.22
N VAL A 180 17.25 -7.25 1.65
CA VAL A 180 16.70 -8.42 2.35
C VAL A 180 15.46 -8.93 1.65
N ALA A 181 15.43 -10.22 1.37
CA ALA A 181 14.28 -10.92 0.81
C ALA A 181 13.91 -12.13 1.67
N PRO A 182 12.62 -12.36 1.96
CA PRO A 182 12.19 -13.56 2.64
C PRO A 182 12.28 -14.77 1.71
N LEU A 183 12.52 -15.95 2.27
CA LEU A 183 12.28 -17.18 1.53
C LEU A 183 10.79 -17.48 1.53
N GLU A 184 10.23 -17.65 0.34
CA GLU A 184 8.81 -17.84 0.13
C GLU A 184 8.49 -19.27 -0.33
N PHE A 185 7.30 -19.76 0.01
CA PHE A 185 6.83 -21.04 -0.52
C PHE A 185 6.55 -20.89 -2.01
N ARG A 186 7.03 -21.86 -2.80
CA ARG A 186 6.80 -21.87 -4.25
C ARG A 186 5.33 -22.06 -4.63
N ASP A 187 4.64 -22.91 -3.89
CA ASP A 187 3.25 -23.28 -4.15
C ASP A 187 2.56 -23.83 -2.89
N ILE A 188 1.25 -24.04 -2.99
CA ILE A 188 0.41 -24.54 -1.89
C ILE A 188 0.84 -25.92 -1.39
N ILE A 189 1.36 -26.80 -2.26
CA ILE A 189 1.80 -28.14 -1.89
C ILE A 189 3.07 -28.03 -1.04
N LYS A 190 4.02 -27.16 -1.42
CA LYS A 190 5.22 -26.90 -0.62
C LYS A 190 4.87 -26.31 0.74
N TRP A 191 3.94 -25.36 0.80
CA TRP A 191 3.45 -24.80 2.06
C TRP A 191 2.82 -25.88 2.96
N LEU A 192 1.93 -26.73 2.42
CA LEU A 192 1.33 -27.83 3.19
C LEU A 192 2.36 -28.84 3.71
N THR A 193 3.44 -29.08 2.94
CA THR A 193 4.48 -30.06 3.30
C THR A 193 5.44 -29.54 4.37
N ARG A 194 5.86 -28.26 4.28
CA ARG A 194 6.91 -27.70 5.15
C ARG A 194 6.36 -26.85 6.30
N ARG A 195 5.20 -26.20 6.12
CA ARG A 195 4.48 -25.33 7.08
C ARG A 195 5.24 -24.10 7.59
N ALA A 196 6.57 -24.08 7.54
CA ALA A 196 7.41 -22.94 7.87
C ALA A 196 8.53 -22.75 6.82
N SER A 197 8.87 -21.49 6.54
CA SER A 197 10.01 -21.08 5.74
C SER A 197 11.25 -20.91 6.61
N PRO A 198 12.46 -21.26 6.14
CA PRO A 198 13.63 -21.32 7.00
C PRO A 198 14.26 -19.95 7.32
N GLY A 199 13.92 -18.88 6.61
CA GLY A 199 14.44 -17.54 6.93
C GLY A 199 14.57 -16.61 5.73
N VAL A 200 15.64 -15.82 5.67
CA VAL A 200 15.80 -14.71 4.70
C VAL A 200 17.16 -14.73 4.02
N VAL A 201 17.21 -14.16 2.81
CA VAL A 201 18.44 -13.90 2.06
C VAL A 201 18.83 -12.44 2.25
N VAL A 202 20.11 -12.19 2.51
CA VAL A 202 20.69 -10.86 2.74
C VAL A 202 21.81 -10.64 1.74
N VAL A 203 21.75 -9.52 1.01
CA VAL A 203 22.79 -9.10 0.07
C VAL A 203 23.26 -7.70 0.44
N SER A 204 24.56 -7.43 0.33
CA SER A 204 25.07 -6.09 0.55
C SER A 204 24.57 -5.15 -0.55
N ALA A 205 24.07 -3.97 -0.16
CA ALA A 205 23.71 -2.94 -1.13
C ALA A 205 24.91 -2.03 -1.48
N GLN A 206 26.04 -2.18 -0.77
CA GLN A 206 27.20 -1.29 -0.84
C GLN A 206 28.42 -1.95 -1.50
N SER A 207 28.46 -3.28 -1.58
CA SER A 207 29.64 -4.03 -2.05
C SER A 207 29.22 -5.13 -3.02
N PRO A 208 29.46 -4.97 -4.34
CA PRO A 208 29.17 -5.99 -5.35
C PRO A 208 29.94 -7.31 -5.13
N ASP A 209 31.14 -7.24 -4.55
CA ASP A 209 31.99 -8.40 -4.30
C ASP A 209 31.50 -9.27 -3.12
N GLN A 210 30.56 -8.75 -2.31
CA GLN A 210 30.02 -9.48 -1.18
C GLN A 210 28.83 -10.34 -1.64
N GLY A 211 29.04 -11.66 -1.70
CA GLY A 211 27.99 -12.61 -2.05
C GLY A 211 26.80 -12.62 -1.07
N ALA A 212 25.70 -13.24 -1.51
CA ALA A 212 24.50 -13.37 -0.71
C ALA A 212 24.73 -14.26 0.53
N GLU A 213 24.20 -13.82 1.67
CA GLU A 213 24.18 -14.55 2.93
C GLU A 213 22.77 -15.08 3.19
N LEU A 214 22.67 -16.31 3.67
CA LEU A 214 21.39 -16.94 3.97
C LEU A 214 21.24 -17.16 5.47
N LEU A 215 20.30 -16.43 6.08
CA LEU A 215 19.99 -16.52 7.51
C LEU A 215 18.86 -17.54 7.71
N ARG A 216 19.15 -18.68 8.36
CA ARG A 216 18.23 -19.81 8.53
C ARG A 216 17.72 -20.03 9.95
N ASP A 217 17.96 -19.09 10.85
CA ASP A 217 17.80 -19.32 12.29
C ASP A 217 16.35 -19.14 12.77
N GLN A 218 15.39 -18.98 11.86
CA GLN A 218 13.99 -18.70 12.18
C GLN A 218 13.00 -19.49 11.32
N PRO A 219 12.20 -20.40 11.90
CA PRO A 219 11.11 -21.08 11.20
C PRO A 219 9.91 -20.12 11.06
N MET A 220 9.90 -19.35 9.97
CA MET A 220 8.88 -18.35 9.66
C MET A 220 7.59 -19.02 9.17
N THR A 221 6.55 -19.02 9.99
CA THR A 221 5.22 -19.56 9.65
C THR A 221 4.35 -18.50 8.96
N TYR A 222 4.37 -17.27 9.48
CA TYR A 222 3.59 -16.14 8.98
C TYR A 222 4.35 -15.37 7.93
N ILE A 223 4.15 -15.74 6.65
CA ILE A 223 4.81 -15.10 5.51
C ILE A 223 3.78 -14.76 4.40
N PRO A 224 4.08 -13.84 3.47
CA PRO A 224 3.14 -13.45 2.41
C PRO A 224 2.71 -14.61 1.50
N SER A 225 3.61 -15.52 1.17
CA SER A 225 3.35 -16.71 0.33
C SER A 225 2.63 -17.85 1.05
N ALA A 226 2.46 -17.79 2.37
CA ALA A 226 1.69 -18.79 3.11
C ALA A 226 0.19 -18.64 2.82
N PHE A 227 -0.57 -19.73 3.03
CA PHE A 227 -2.00 -19.76 2.74
C PHE A 227 -2.84 -19.75 4.03
N LEU A 228 -4.15 -19.49 3.88
CA LEU A 228 -5.11 -19.47 4.99
C LEU A 228 -4.64 -18.60 6.17
N ASN A 229 -4.79 -19.03 7.41
CA ASN A 229 -4.44 -18.22 8.57
C ASN A 229 -2.93 -17.99 8.76
N ASP A 230 -2.09 -18.74 8.04
CA ASP A 230 -0.64 -18.55 8.05
C ASP A 230 -0.21 -17.41 7.11
N ASN A 231 -1.10 -16.97 6.21
CA ASN A 231 -0.84 -15.82 5.35
C ASN A 231 -0.71 -14.55 6.19
N LEU A 232 0.46 -13.92 6.08
CA LEU A 232 0.79 -12.72 6.85
C LEU A 232 -0.22 -11.58 6.67
N MET A 233 -0.60 -11.28 5.42
CA MET A 233 -1.53 -10.19 5.10
C MET A 233 -2.90 -10.44 5.74
N ARG A 234 -3.39 -11.69 5.68
CA ARG A 234 -4.66 -12.10 6.29
C ARG A 234 -4.63 -12.00 7.80
N HIS A 235 -3.54 -12.46 8.40
CA HIS A 235 -3.33 -12.42 9.84
C HIS A 235 -3.41 -10.97 10.37
N VAL A 236 -2.75 -10.04 9.68
CA VAL A 236 -2.81 -8.60 9.98
C VAL A 236 -4.21 -8.03 9.70
N TYR A 237 -4.81 -8.37 8.57
CA TYR A 237 -6.13 -7.89 8.16
C TYR A 237 -7.23 -8.19 9.19
N PHE A 238 -7.24 -9.39 9.80
CA PHE A 238 -8.26 -9.74 10.81
C PHE A 238 -8.23 -8.88 12.08
N ARG A 239 -7.11 -8.19 12.33
CA ARG A 239 -6.93 -7.26 13.46
C ARG A 239 -6.90 -5.80 13.05
N TYR A 240 -6.48 -5.46 11.82
CA TYR A 240 -6.25 -4.08 11.38
C TYR A 240 -6.85 -3.71 10.01
N GLY A 241 -7.71 -4.56 9.43
CA GLY A 241 -8.35 -4.36 8.11
C GLY A 241 -9.34 -3.19 8.01
N ASN A 242 -9.50 -2.39 9.07
CA ASN A 242 -10.14 -1.07 9.04
C ASN A 242 -9.18 0.04 8.57
N ARG A 243 -8.01 -0.34 8.06
CA ARG A 243 -6.99 0.48 7.42
C ARG A 243 -6.53 -0.25 6.16
N VAL A 244 -6.01 0.50 5.20
CA VAL A 244 -5.40 -0.06 4.00
C VAL A 244 -4.04 -0.61 4.39
N LEU A 245 -3.74 -1.85 4.02
CA LEU A 245 -2.41 -2.43 4.16
C LEU A 245 -1.59 -1.97 2.95
N LEU A 246 -0.74 -0.95 3.17
CA LEU A 246 -0.02 -0.25 2.11
C LEU A 246 1.15 -1.07 1.57
N GLU A 247 1.97 -1.62 2.47
CA GLU A 247 3.15 -2.41 2.14
C GLU A 247 3.43 -3.38 3.29
N THR A 248 4.06 -4.50 2.97
CA THR A 248 4.64 -5.41 3.98
C THR A 248 6.08 -5.70 3.59
N THR A 249 7.00 -5.36 4.49
CA THR A 249 8.44 -5.51 4.26
C THR A 249 9.04 -6.39 5.34
N VAL A 250 10.09 -7.13 5.02
CA VAL A 250 10.88 -7.87 6.01
C VAL A 250 12.08 -7.03 6.42
N GLN A 251 12.29 -6.85 7.72
CA GLN A 251 13.42 -6.08 8.25
C GLN A 251 14.19 -6.88 9.28
N LEU A 252 15.50 -6.63 9.37
CA LEU A 252 16.38 -7.29 10.32
C LEU A 252 16.53 -6.44 11.57
N ASP A 253 16.39 -7.04 12.74
CA ASP A 253 16.78 -6.42 13.99
C ASP A 253 18.30 -6.44 14.21
N ASP A 254 18.74 -5.86 15.33
CA ASP A 254 20.16 -5.79 15.71
C ASP A 254 20.78 -7.18 15.96
N GLN A 255 19.96 -8.20 16.23
CA GLN A 255 20.37 -9.61 16.38
C GLN A 255 20.29 -10.38 15.05
N ARG A 256 20.07 -9.68 13.93
CA ARG A 256 19.85 -10.25 12.59
C ARG A 256 18.63 -11.18 12.51
N LYS A 257 17.62 -10.96 13.36
CA LYS A 257 16.34 -11.65 13.23
C LYS A 257 15.40 -10.90 12.30
N ALA A 258 14.75 -11.63 11.40
CA ALA A 258 13.73 -11.10 10.50
C ALA A 258 12.40 -10.83 11.22
N TRP A 259 11.85 -9.66 10.99
CA TRP A 259 10.54 -9.22 11.43
C TRP A 259 9.77 -8.65 10.24
N TYR A 260 8.46 -8.85 10.18
CA TYR A 260 7.66 -8.17 9.17
C TYR A 260 7.13 -6.83 9.68
N ILE A 261 7.28 -5.79 8.88
CA ILE A 261 6.72 -4.47 9.12
C ILE A 261 5.60 -4.25 8.11
N CYS A 262 4.38 -4.24 8.61
CA CYS A 262 3.16 -4.01 7.84
C CYS A 262 2.71 -2.56 8.00
N THR A 263 2.83 -1.76 6.95
CA THR A 263 2.45 -0.35 6.97
C THR A 263 0.96 -0.19 6.73
N LEU A 264 0.30 0.54 7.62
CA LEU A 264 -1.14 0.79 7.55
C LEU A 264 -1.40 2.24 7.13
N GLY A 265 -2.41 2.45 6.27
CA GLY A 265 -2.77 3.76 5.77
C GLY A 265 -4.26 3.98 5.59
N ARG A 266 -4.62 5.17 5.13
CA ARG A 266 -5.97 5.55 4.71
C ARG A 266 -5.91 6.61 3.62
N PRO A 267 -6.90 6.68 2.71
CA PRO A 267 -7.06 7.84 1.84
C PRO A 267 -7.51 9.06 2.66
N THR A 268 -7.17 10.26 2.19
CA THR A 268 -7.62 11.53 2.79
C THR A 268 -8.35 12.44 1.82
N VAL A 269 -8.11 12.31 0.51
CA VAL A 269 -8.74 13.14 -0.52
C VAL A 269 -9.54 12.23 -1.45
N GLY A 270 -10.85 12.09 -1.21
CA GLY A 270 -11.67 11.09 -1.89
C GLY A 270 -11.12 9.68 -1.68
N ASP A 271 -10.94 8.93 -2.76
CA ASP A 271 -10.26 7.62 -2.74
C ASP A 271 -8.73 7.70 -2.87
N GLY A 272 -8.18 8.90 -3.09
CA GLY A 272 -6.75 9.20 -3.23
C GLY A 272 -6.12 9.84 -1.99
N GLY A 273 -4.91 10.37 -2.15
CA GLY A 273 -4.18 11.00 -1.05
C GLY A 273 -3.90 10.03 0.10
N MET A 274 -3.30 8.88 -0.20
CA MET A 274 -2.98 7.90 0.83
C MET A 274 -2.03 8.50 1.86
N VAL A 275 -2.29 8.27 3.15
CA VAL A 275 -1.38 8.63 4.24
C VAL A 275 -1.10 7.42 5.12
N VAL A 276 0.12 7.33 5.63
CA VAL A 276 0.48 6.35 6.67
C VAL A 276 -0.22 6.72 7.97
N THR A 277 -0.85 5.75 8.63
CA THR A 277 -1.56 5.91 9.91
C THR A 277 -0.94 5.08 11.03
N GLY A 278 -0.11 4.11 10.70
CA GLY A 278 0.62 3.31 11.67
C GLY A 278 1.42 2.19 11.02
N ALA A 279 2.11 1.42 11.85
CA ALA A 279 2.88 0.24 11.45
C ALA A 279 2.58 -0.90 12.41
N VAL A 280 2.60 -2.13 11.92
CA VAL A 280 2.49 -3.35 12.73
C VAL A 280 3.76 -4.14 12.56
N ILE A 281 4.46 -4.40 13.66
CA ILE A 281 5.59 -5.33 13.71
C ILE A 281 5.01 -6.72 13.97
N VAL A 282 5.34 -7.68 13.11
CA VAL A 282 4.88 -9.07 13.21
C VAL A 282 6.07 -9.98 13.38
N ASP A 283 6.03 -10.81 14.42
CA ASP A 283 6.92 -11.96 14.58
C ASP A 283 6.51 -13.03 13.55
N PRO A 284 7.37 -13.38 12.59
CA PRO A 284 7.03 -14.38 11.58
C PRO A 284 6.92 -15.81 12.13
N VAL A 285 7.48 -16.09 13.31
CA VAL A 285 7.43 -17.42 13.94
C VAL A 285 6.12 -17.57 14.72
N SER A 286 5.85 -16.64 15.65
CA SER A 286 4.70 -16.75 16.56
C SER A 286 3.42 -16.08 16.04
N GLY A 287 3.53 -15.17 15.07
CA GLY A 287 2.43 -14.31 14.63
C GLY A 287 2.06 -13.23 15.65
N ALA A 288 2.88 -13.02 16.69
CA ALA A 288 2.67 -11.91 17.61
C ALA A 288 2.73 -10.57 16.86
N MET A 289 1.78 -9.67 17.11
CA MET A 289 1.69 -8.37 16.44
C MET A 289 1.78 -7.24 17.45
N GLN A 290 2.63 -6.26 17.17
CA GLN A 290 2.75 -5.02 17.93
C GLN A 290 2.41 -3.83 17.03
N TYR A 291 1.37 -3.08 17.39
CA TYR A 291 0.92 -1.93 16.61
C TYR A 291 1.47 -0.62 17.18
N TYR A 292 1.98 0.22 16.28
CA TYR A 292 2.43 1.58 16.56
C TYR A 292 1.60 2.54 15.70
N ALA A 293 0.88 3.46 16.35
CA ALA A 293 0.22 4.57 15.66
C ALA A 293 1.27 5.58 15.16
N ARG A 294 0.94 6.35 14.10
CA ARG A 294 1.85 7.34 13.49
C ARG A 294 2.47 8.28 14.51
N GLU A 295 1.69 8.75 15.48
CA GLU A 295 2.12 9.70 16.52
C GLU A 295 3.15 9.09 17.48
N ARG A 296 3.28 7.76 17.48
CA ARG A 296 4.19 6.99 18.33
C ARG A 296 5.35 6.37 17.55
N PHE A 297 5.62 6.82 16.32
CA PHE A 297 6.75 6.32 15.54
C PHE A 297 8.11 6.59 16.19
N SER A 298 8.21 7.61 17.07
CA SER A 298 9.39 7.83 17.90
C SER A 298 9.68 6.69 18.90
N ALA A 299 8.68 5.86 19.21
CA ALA A 299 8.81 4.69 20.08
C ALA A 299 9.09 3.39 19.31
N LEU A 300 9.19 3.44 17.96
CA LEU A 300 9.59 2.27 17.19
C LEU A 300 11.03 1.86 17.55
N PRO A 301 11.33 0.55 17.57
CA PRO A 301 12.71 0.09 17.71
C PRO A 301 13.62 0.70 16.64
N ARG A 302 14.87 1.03 17.01
CA ARG A 302 15.82 1.73 16.10
C ARG A 302 16.20 0.95 14.84
N TRP A 303 16.03 -0.37 14.86
CA TRP A 303 16.25 -1.25 13.71
C TRP A 303 15.12 -1.16 12.67
N VAL A 304 13.94 -0.65 13.05
CA VAL A 304 12.86 -0.35 12.10
C VAL A 304 13.26 0.90 11.33
N THR A 305 13.66 0.72 10.08
CA THR A 305 14.27 1.79 9.28
C THR A 305 13.41 2.23 8.11
N ARG A 306 12.39 1.43 7.78
CA ARG A 306 11.44 1.70 6.70
C ARG A 306 10.01 1.48 7.18
N VAL A 307 9.14 2.46 6.97
CA VAL A 307 7.70 2.37 7.21
C VAL A 307 6.95 3.00 6.05
N VAL A 308 7.40 4.14 5.54
CA VAL A 308 6.83 4.77 4.35
C VAL A 308 7.24 3.99 3.10
N PRO A 309 6.27 3.43 2.34
CA PRO A 309 6.56 2.67 1.13
C PRO A 309 7.16 3.54 0.03
N PRO A 310 7.96 2.95 -0.88
CA PRO A 310 8.60 3.66 -1.99
C PRO A 310 7.55 4.25 -2.95
N ASP A 311 6.50 3.51 -3.27
CA ASP A 311 5.41 3.99 -4.14
C ASP A 311 4.69 5.20 -3.55
N LEU A 312 4.52 5.22 -2.22
CA LEU A 312 3.92 6.35 -1.53
C LEU A 312 4.88 7.56 -1.51
N ALA A 313 6.18 7.32 -1.30
CA ALA A 313 7.19 8.36 -1.39
C ALA A 313 7.26 8.98 -2.79
N LEU A 314 7.15 8.15 -3.84
CA LEU A 314 7.07 8.61 -5.23
C LEU A 314 5.81 9.46 -5.44
N ALA A 315 4.64 8.97 -5.03
CA ALA A 315 3.37 9.69 -5.14
C ALA A 315 3.42 11.06 -4.44
N TYR A 316 4.01 11.13 -3.24
CA TYR A 316 4.21 12.40 -2.54
C TYR A 316 5.12 13.35 -3.31
N ASN A 317 6.22 12.86 -3.88
CA ASN A 317 7.10 13.68 -4.71
C ASN A 317 6.38 14.20 -5.97
N THR A 318 5.59 13.34 -6.62
CA THR A 318 4.77 13.73 -7.77
C THR A 318 3.75 14.79 -7.39
N TRP A 319 2.98 14.61 -6.31
CA TRP A 319 1.97 15.60 -5.90
C TRP A 319 2.60 16.93 -5.47
N PHE A 320 3.74 16.87 -4.78
CA PHE A 320 4.45 18.06 -4.32
C PHE A 320 4.82 18.99 -5.48
N GLY A 321 5.36 18.42 -6.57
CA GLY A 321 5.83 19.19 -7.72
C GLY A 321 4.83 19.39 -8.86
N LEU A 322 3.86 18.48 -9.04
CA LEU A 322 2.80 18.62 -10.04
C LEU A 322 1.81 19.73 -9.65
N TYR A 323 1.46 19.83 -8.38
CA TYR A 323 0.38 20.70 -7.89
C TYR A 323 0.86 22.00 -7.23
N VAL A 324 2.08 22.48 -7.54
CA VAL A 324 2.69 23.70 -6.94
C VAL A 324 1.73 24.91 -6.98
N HIS A 325 0.96 25.07 -8.06
CA HIS A 325 -0.07 26.11 -8.20
C HIS A 325 -1.48 25.53 -8.46
N GLY A 326 -1.74 24.33 -7.96
CA GLY A 326 -3.04 23.67 -8.07
C GLY A 326 -3.34 23.06 -9.45
N TRP A 327 -4.57 22.59 -9.60
CA TRP A 327 -4.97 21.73 -10.72
C TRP A 327 -4.85 22.38 -12.10
N TRP A 328 -5.30 23.63 -12.25
CA TRP A 328 -5.25 24.33 -13.54
C TRP A 328 -3.82 24.54 -14.03
N ASN A 329 -2.90 24.85 -13.11
CA ASN A 329 -1.50 24.97 -13.48
C ASN A 329 -0.92 23.62 -13.92
N ALA A 330 -1.21 22.54 -13.20
CA ALA A 330 -0.73 21.21 -13.54
C ALA A 330 -1.12 20.72 -14.95
N HIS A 331 -2.20 21.24 -15.54
CA HIS A 331 -2.72 20.77 -16.83
C HIS A 331 -2.60 21.78 -17.97
N LEU A 332 -2.57 23.09 -17.69
CA LEU A 332 -2.57 24.14 -18.71
C LEU A 332 -1.39 25.10 -18.59
N GLY A 333 -0.96 25.39 -17.36
CA GLY A 333 0.01 26.45 -17.09
C GLY A 333 1.45 25.97 -17.06
N GLU A 334 1.67 24.77 -16.50
CA GLU A 334 2.97 24.12 -16.26
C GLU A 334 4.04 25.02 -15.62
N ARG A 335 3.62 26.09 -14.93
CA ARG A 335 4.55 27.02 -14.27
C ARG A 335 5.11 26.39 -13.02
N ASP A 336 6.43 26.45 -12.86
CA ASP A 336 7.16 25.89 -11.71
C ASP A 336 6.87 24.40 -11.44
N VAL A 337 6.31 23.68 -12.42
CA VAL A 337 6.06 22.25 -12.30
C VAL A 337 7.41 21.54 -12.36
N HIS A 338 7.62 20.64 -11.42
CA HIS A 338 8.78 19.77 -11.40
C HIS A 338 8.32 18.36 -11.02
N LEU A 339 8.83 17.34 -11.70
CA LEU A 339 8.40 15.96 -11.50
C LEU A 339 9.60 15.07 -11.20
N PRO A 340 9.40 13.94 -10.50
CA PRO A 340 10.42 12.90 -10.41
C PRO A 340 11.00 12.58 -11.78
N ALA A 341 12.32 12.61 -11.90
CA ALA A 341 12.99 12.32 -13.17
C ALA A 341 12.82 10.85 -13.60
N ARG A 342 12.59 9.97 -12.61
CA ARG A 342 12.38 8.53 -12.78
C ARG A 342 11.11 8.08 -12.05
N PRO A 343 10.46 7.01 -12.52
CA PRO A 343 9.26 6.44 -11.87
C PRO A 343 9.62 5.55 -10.67
N GLU A 344 10.66 5.91 -9.90
CA GLU A 344 11.16 5.12 -8.78
C GLU A 344 11.81 6.03 -7.72
N VAL A 345 12.07 5.48 -6.53
CA VAL A 345 12.79 6.17 -5.45
C VAL A 345 14.03 5.40 -5.04
N PHE A 346 15.06 6.10 -4.60
CA PHE A 346 16.34 5.51 -4.24
C PHE A 346 16.49 5.50 -2.72
N GLY A 347 16.75 4.33 -2.15
CA GLY A 347 17.04 4.21 -0.72
C GLY A 347 18.48 4.59 -0.43
N ILE A 348 18.68 5.60 0.42
CA ILE A 348 20.01 6.08 0.82
C ILE A 348 20.16 6.12 2.35
N LEU A 349 21.40 6.09 2.82
CA LEU A 349 21.72 6.25 4.23
C LEU A 349 22.39 7.61 4.46
N ARG A 350 21.73 8.49 5.22
CA ARG A 350 22.20 9.84 5.52
C ARG A 350 23.02 9.87 6.81
N SER A 351 23.71 11.00 7.03
CA SER A 351 24.45 11.28 8.26
C SER A 351 23.59 11.03 9.50
N GLY A 352 24.11 10.28 10.49
CA GLY A 352 23.36 9.91 11.69
C GLY A 352 22.53 8.63 11.56
N ASP A 353 22.87 7.78 10.59
CA ASP A 353 22.25 6.47 10.33
C ASP A 353 20.76 6.54 9.96
N GLU A 354 20.35 7.60 9.28
CA GLU A 354 18.96 7.80 8.85
C GLU A 354 18.73 7.23 7.45
N PHE A 355 17.87 6.23 7.33
CA PHE A 355 17.43 5.72 6.03
C PHE A 355 16.38 6.65 5.43
N ALA A 356 16.62 7.11 4.21
CA ALA A 356 15.78 8.07 3.52
C ALA A 356 15.56 7.70 2.05
N TRP A 357 14.41 8.08 1.52
CA TRP A 357 14.12 8.06 0.09
C TRP A 357 14.68 9.30 -0.59
N PHE A 358 15.45 9.10 -1.64
CA PHE A 358 15.97 10.13 -2.53
C PHE A 358 15.22 10.11 -3.86
N VAL A 359 14.85 11.30 -4.34
CA VAL A 359 14.21 11.50 -5.63
C VAL A 359 14.77 12.77 -6.28
N ASP A 360 15.26 12.65 -7.49
CA ASP A 360 15.65 13.78 -8.35
C ASP A 360 14.43 14.34 -9.09
N HIS A 361 14.38 15.67 -9.24
CA HIS A 361 13.29 16.37 -9.91
C HIS A 361 13.80 17.10 -11.16
N THR A 362 13.02 17.04 -12.23
CA THR A 362 13.27 17.72 -13.50
C THR A 362 12.05 18.54 -13.94
N SER A 363 12.28 19.52 -14.80
CA SER A 363 11.19 20.23 -15.48
C SER A 363 10.51 19.29 -16.49
N PRO A 364 9.17 19.35 -16.65
CA PRO A 364 8.45 18.59 -17.68
C PRO A 364 8.69 19.11 -19.12
N ALA A 365 9.29 20.31 -19.28
CA ALA A 365 9.53 20.89 -20.60
C ALA A 365 10.59 20.09 -21.38
N SER A 366 10.17 19.51 -22.51
CA SER A 366 10.92 18.53 -23.32
C SER A 366 12.23 19.04 -23.95
N THR A 367 12.48 20.35 -23.97
CA THR A 367 13.65 20.96 -24.61
C THR A 367 14.85 21.14 -23.69
N ASP A 368 14.66 21.12 -22.37
CA ASP A 368 15.73 21.23 -21.38
C ASP A 368 15.34 20.44 -20.12
N ALA A 369 15.72 19.15 -20.07
CA ALA A 369 15.58 18.30 -18.89
C ALA A 369 16.61 18.70 -17.81
N SER A 370 16.60 19.97 -17.42
CA SER A 370 17.45 20.51 -16.37
C SER A 370 16.94 20.07 -15.01
N MET A 371 17.85 19.60 -14.15
CA MET A 371 17.52 19.23 -12.79
C MET A 371 17.10 20.47 -12.00
N THR A 372 15.88 20.46 -11.47
CA THR A 372 15.29 21.59 -10.73
C THR A 372 15.59 21.47 -9.24
N GLY A 373 15.78 20.25 -8.74
CA GLY A 373 16.12 19.96 -7.36
C GLY A 373 16.05 18.47 -7.06
N PHE A 374 16.07 18.12 -5.77
CA PHE A 374 15.88 16.75 -5.32
C PHE A 374 15.25 16.74 -3.92
N THR A 375 14.70 15.61 -3.50
CA THR A 375 14.16 15.43 -2.15
C THR A 375 14.92 14.40 -1.34
N TYR A 376 14.93 14.61 -0.01
CA TYR A 376 15.15 13.55 0.95
C TYR A 376 13.89 13.39 1.79
N MET A 377 13.36 12.17 1.86
CA MET A 377 12.24 11.82 2.72
C MET A 377 12.67 10.76 3.73
N ASN A 378 12.55 11.05 5.03
CA ASN A 378 12.79 10.06 6.07
C ASN A 378 11.85 8.87 5.89
N ALA A 379 12.39 7.65 5.77
CA ALA A 379 11.60 6.47 5.44
C ALA A 379 10.73 5.95 6.60
N VAL A 380 10.86 6.49 7.82
CA VAL A 380 10.02 6.14 8.98
C VAL A 380 8.96 7.22 9.22
N SER A 381 9.38 8.48 9.40
CA SER A 381 8.47 9.58 9.74
C SER A 381 7.72 10.14 8.52
N GLY A 382 8.31 10.00 7.32
CA GLY A 382 7.83 10.63 6.09
C GLY A 382 8.14 12.12 6.00
N ALA A 383 8.97 12.68 6.90
CA ALA A 383 9.39 14.07 6.81
C ALA A 383 10.21 14.28 5.52
N MET A 384 9.76 15.19 4.66
CA MET A 384 10.34 15.44 3.34
C MET A 384 10.93 16.85 3.25
N THR A 385 12.16 16.94 2.72
CA THR A 385 12.81 18.21 2.40
C THR A 385 13.16 18.23 0.92
N TYR A 386 12.71 19.27 0.22
CA TYR A 386 13.06 19.54 -1.17
C TYR A 386 14.19 20.58 -1.22
N TYR A 387 15.29 20.21 -1.86
CA TYR A 387 16.45 21.06 -2.04
C TYR A 387 16.42 21.64 -3.45
N THR A 388 16.41 22.98 -3.55
CA THR A 388 16.45 23.71 -4.82
C THR A 388 17.43 24.89 -4.74
N SER A 389 17.85 25.46 -5.87
CA SER A 389 18.77 26.59 -5.91
C SER A 389 18.01 27.91 -6.00
N VAL A 390 18.71 29.03 -5.79
CA VAL A 390 18.16 30.36 -6.05
C VAL A 390 17.92 30.49 -7.56
N GLY A 391 16.64 30.52 -7.97
CA GLY A 391 16.22 30.59 -9.37
C GLY A 391 15.69 29.27 -9.96
N GLY A 392 15.62 28.18 -9.18
CA GLY A 392 14.95 26.94 -9.60
C GLY A 392 15.79 26.00 -10.48
N TYR A 393 17.08 26.28 -10.67
CA TYR A 393 18.02 25.49 -11.49
C TYR A 393 19.20 25.01 -10.65
N PHE A 394 19.27 23.73 -10.32
CA PHE A 394 20.33 23.21 -9.48
C PHE A 394 21.64 23.04 -10.28
N SER A 395 22.75 23.59 -9.78
CA SER A 395 24.08 23.45 -10.41
C SER A 395 24.56 22.00 -10.38
N SER A 396 25.16 21.55 -11.50
CA SER A 396 25.63 20.18 -11.71
C SER A 396 26.57 19.66 -10.63
N THR A 397 27.38 20.50 -9.96
CA THR A 397 28.34 20.04 -8.94
C THR A 397 27.66 19.61 -7.63
N ALA A 398 26.54 20.26 -7.25
CA ALA A 398 25.77 19.86 -6.08
C ALA A 398 24.81 18.70 -6.40
N ALA A 399 24.35 18.64 -7.66
CA ALA A 399 23.69 17.48 -8.24
C ALA A 399 24.62 16.25 -8.25
N GLU A 400 25.84 16.39 -8.77
CA GLU A 400 26.88 15.36 -8.84
C GLU A 400 27.25 14.86 -7.44
N ASN A 401 27.36 15.72 -6.43
CA ASN A 401 27.58 15.26 -5.05
C ASN A 401 26.37 14.51 -4.44
N ALA A 402 25.15 14.78 -4.91
CA ALA A 402 23.93 14.07 -4.49
C ALA A 402 23.64 12.81 -5.36
N VAL A 403 24.07 12.81 -6.62
CA VAL A 403 23.78 11.81 -7.69
C VAL A 403 24.96 10.87 -7.93
N ALA A 404 26.20 11.20 -7.53
CA ALA A 404 27.31 10.25 -7.47
C ALA A 404 27.02 9.06 -6.53
N SER A 405 25.91 9.13 -5.77
CA SER A 405 25.26 8.05 -5.02
C SER A 405 24.52 7.02 -5.87
N ASN A 406 24.18 7.34 -7.12
CA ASN A 406 23.31 6.57 -8.01
C ASN A 406 24.11 6.02 -9.19
N GLY A 407 25.22 5.32 -8.90
CA GLY A 407 26.15 4.75 -9.88
C GLY A 407 25.52 4.43 -11.23
N LEU A 408 26.07 5.04 -12.28
CA LEU A 408 25.88 4.62 -13.67
C LEU A 408 26.27 3.16 -13.84
#